data_AF-A0A959NGE2-F1
#
_entry.id   AF-A0A959NGE2-F1
#
_cell.length_a   1.000
_cell.length_b   1.000
_cell.length_c   1.000
_cell.angle_alpha   90.00
_cell.angle_beta   90.00
_cell.angle_gamma   90.00
#
_symmetry.space_group_name_H-M   'P 1'
#
loop_
_entity.id
_entity.type
_entity.pdbx_description
1 polymer ?
#
loop_
_entity_poly.entity_id
_entity_poly.type
_entity_poly.pdbx_seq_one_letter_code
_entity_poly.pdbx_strand_id
1 'polypeptide(L)'
;MNLSIADIERDILMNALKTANLSFQKTYPGDKPDRQPVHTVYGGANLFKSDTCIKLGEIALKNLLTFAPDFVTLAKVLELEGNTYLSGDKKKIKKLTKSLDKLSE
;
A
#
# COMPACT_ATOMS: atom_id res chain seq x y z
N MET A 1 -2.22 -49.91 7.88
CA MET A 1 -1.20 -48.98 7.34
C MET A 1 -0.81 -48.05 8.47
N ASN A 2 0.46 -48.02 8.87
CA ASN A 2 0.93 -46.98 9.79
C ASN A 2 1.19 -45.72 8.96
N LEU A 3 0.46 -44.65 9.26
CA LEU A 3 0.51 -43.38 8.53
C LEU A 3 1.42 -42.34 9.22
N SER A 4 2.20 -42.79 10.21
CA SER A 4 3.03 -41.96 11.07
C SER A 4 4.45 -42.49 11.10
N ILE A 5 5.42 -41.58 11.03
CA ILE A 5 6.85 -41.88 11.22
C ILE A 5 7.20 -41.80 12.71
N ALA A 6 8.25 -42.51 13.13
CA ALA A 6 8.72 -42.45 14.50
C ALA A 6 9.34 -41.08 14.81
N ASP A 7 9.32 -40.65 16.07
CA ASP A 7 9.81 -39.32 16.47
C ASP A 7 11.26 -39.07 16.06
N ILE A 8 12.11 -40.09 16.16
CA ILE A 8 13.52 -40.03 15.75
C ILE A 8 13.65 -39.78 14.25
N GLU A 9 12.86 -40.48 13.43
CA GLU A 9 12.85 -40.33 11.98
C GLU A 9 12.31 -38.95 11.56
N ARG A 10 11.30 -38.45 12.28
CA ARG A 10 10.78 -37.10 12.11
C ARG A 10 11.85 -36.05 12.37
N ASP A 11 12.61 -36.16 13.45
CA ASP A 11 13.64 -35.18 13.79
C ASP A 11 14.80 -35.19 12.80
N ILE A 12 15.20 -36.37 12.32
CA ILE A 12 16.19 -36.51 11.24
C ILE A 12 15.70 -35.82 9.97
N LEU A 13 14.46 -36.08 9.56
CA LEU A 13 13.85 -35.47 8.38
C LEU A 13 13.76 -33.94 8.51
N MET A 14 13.29 -33.44 9.65
CA MET A 14 13.15 -31.99 9.89
C MET A 14 14.50 -31.27 9.89
N ASN A 15 15.56 -31.89 10.42
CA ASN A 15 16.91 -31.34 10.37
C ASN A 15 17.46 -31.27 8.94
N ALA A 16 17.20 -32.29 8.11
CA ALA A 16 17.55 -32.25 6.70
C ALA A 16 16.79 -31.14 5.95
N LEU A 17 15.47 -31.05 6.17
CA LEU A 17 14.62 -30.02 5.58
C LEU A 17 15.02 -28.60 6.02
N LYS A 18 15.45 -28.42 7.27
CA LYS A 18 15.91 -27.12 7.78
C LYS A 18 17.03 -26.54 6.91
N THR A 19 18.00 -27.36 6.50
CA THR A 19 19.11 -26.92 5.66
C THR A 19 18.62 -26.41 4.30
N ALA A 20 17.73 -27.17 3.65
CA ALA A 20 17.13 -26.76 2.37
C ALA A 20 16.28 -25.49 2.51
N ASN A 21 15.47 -25.40 3.57
CA ASN A 21 14.62 -24.24 3.84
C ASN A 21 15.43 -22.97 4.10
N LEU A 22 16.53 -23.06 4.85
CA LEU A 22 17.42 -21.91 5.09
C LEU A 22 18.09 -21.43 3.80
N SER A 23 18.51 -22.36 2.93
CA SER A 23 19.06 -22.00 1.61
C SER A 23 18.01 -21.33 0.73
N PHE A 24 16.76 -21.82 0.74
CA PHE A 24 15.66 -21.22 0.00
C PHE A 24 15.34 -19.80 0.50
N GLN A 25 15.22 -19.61 1.81
CA GLN A 25 14.96 -18.30 2.42
C GLN A 25 16.06 -17.28 2.14
N LYS A 26 17.33 -17.73 2.07
CA LYS A 26 18.45 -16.85 1.73
C LYS A 26 18.37 -16.34 0.28
N THR A 27 17.90 -17.18 -0.64
CA THR A 27 17.72 -16.82 -2.06
C THR A 27 16.45 -15.98 -2.27
N TYR A 28 15.39 -16.29 -1.53
CA TYR A 28 14.08 -15.64 -1.63
C TYR A 28 13.65 -15.09 -0.26
N PRO A 29 14.21 -13.96 0.20
CA PRO A 29 13.94 -13.40 1.53
C PRO A 29 12.52 -12.82 1.70
N GLY A 30 11.63 -13.02 0.72
CA GLY A 30 10.31 -12.41 0.68
C GLY A 30 10.34 -10.93 0.29
N ASP A 31 9.22 -10.25 0.51
CA ASP A 31 9.11 -8.82 0.29
C ASP A 31 9.94 -8.07 1.32
N LYS A 32 10.77 -7.15 0.84
CA LYS A 32 11.53 -6.28 1.74
C LYS A 32 10.59 -5.27 2.37
N PRO A 33 10.79 -4.91 3.66
CA PRO A 33 9.99 -3.88 4.33
C PRO A 33 10.18 -2.47 3.75
N ASP A 34 11.20 -2.26 2.90
CA ASP A 34 11.44 -1.00 2.19
C ASP A 34 10.69 -0.90 0.84
N ARG A 35 10.02 -1.97 0.39
CA ARG A 35 9.23 -1.92 -0.83
C ARG A 35 7.94 -1.16 -0.55
N GLN A 36 7.78 -0.05 -1.26
CA GLN A 36 6.52 0.67 -1.32
C GLN A 36 5.44 -0.22 -1.94
N PRO A 37 4.17 -0.12 -1.50
CA PRO A 37 3.06 -0.79 -2.13
C PRO A 37 3.02 -0.44 -3.63
N VAL A 38 3.14 -1.43 -4.50
CA VAL A 38 2.97 -1.23 -5.94
C VAL A 38 1.51 -1.44 -6.27
N HIS A 39 0.85 -0.41 -6.79
CA HIS A 39 -0.51 -0.53 -7.30
C HIS A 39 -0.48 -1.31 -8.61
N THR A 40 -0.96 -2.55 -8.60
CA THR A 40 -0.95 -3.42 -9.78
C THR A 40 -2.27 -3.31 -10.54
N VAL A 41 -2.21 -3.04 -11.83
CA VAL A 41 -3.37 -2.99 -12.74
C VAL A 41 -3.25 -4.11 -13.76
N TYR A 42 -4.27 -4.96 -13.84
CA TYR A 42 -4.36 -6.04 -14.81
C TYR A 42 -5.28 -5.65 -15.98
N GLY A 43 -4.88 -5.96 -17.21
CA GLY A 43 -5.63 -5.66 -18.42
C GLY A 43 -5.12 -6.42 -19.64
N GLY A 44 -5.87 -6.42 -20.74
CA GLY A 44 -5.45 -7.03 -21.99
C GLY A 44 -4.20 -6.35 -22.57
N ALA A 45 -3.24 -7.14 -23.07
CA ALA A 45 -1.98 -6.62 -23.61
C ALA A 45 -2.16 -5.55 -24.69
N ASN A 46 -3.22 -5.68 -25.51
CA ASN A 46 -3.60 -4.76 -26.57
C ASN A 46 -4.08 -3.37 -26.08
N LEU A 47 -4.37 -3.22 -24.78
CA LEU A 47 -4.81 -1.96 -24.18
C LEU A 47 -3.64 -1.09 -23.71
N PHE A 48 -2.47 -1.70 -23.49
CA PHE A 48 -1.30 -0.98 -23.00
C PHE A 48 -0.62 -0.19 -24.11
N LYS A 49 -0.25 1.04 -23.77
CA LYS A 49 0.49 1.99 -24.62
C LYS A 49 1.64 2.57 -23.81
N SER A 50 2.60 3.20 -24.49
CA SER A 50 3.71 3.89 -23.84
C SER A 50 3.26 4.97 -22.84
N ASP A 51 2.04 5.50 -23.00
CA ASP A 51 1.47 6.55 -22.16
C ASP A 51 0.44 6.05 -21.12
N THR A 52 0.28 4.74 -20.93
CA THR A 52 -0.74 4.19 -20.03
C THR A 52 -0.59 4.70 -18.59
N CYS A 53 0.63 4.71 -18.04
CA CYS A 53 0.85 5.15 -16.66
C CYS A 53 0.45 6.62 -16.45
N ILE A 54 0.76 7.49 -17.43
CA ILE A 54 0.41 8.92 -17.38
C ILE A 54 -1.12 9.07 -17.36
N LYS A 55 -1.82 8.41 -18.29
CA LYS A 55 -3.29 8.48 -18.39
C LYS A 55 -3.98 7.96 -17.14
N LEU A 56 -3.51 6.86 -16.56
CA LEU A 56 -4.06 6.33 -15.31
C LEU A 56 -3.84 7.32 -14.15
N GLY A 57 -2.67 7.95 -14.09
CA GLY A 57 -2.39 9.01 -13.12
C GLY A 57 -3.31 10.22 -13.25
N GLU A 58 -3.56 10.69 -14.48
CA GLU A 58 -4.49 11.78 -14.76
C GLU A 58 -5.93 11.45 -14.31
N ILE A 59 -6.39 10.23 -14.60
CA ILE A 59 -7.72 9.75 -14.17
C ILE A 59 -7.79 9.68 -12.64
N ALA A 60 -6.76 9.15 -11.98
CA ALA A 60 -6.70 9.07 -10.52
C ALA A 60 -6.75 10.48 -9.90
N LEU A 61 -5.96 11.43 -10.41
CA LEU A 61 -5.93 12.80 -9.94
C LEU A 61 -7.29 13.50 -10.15
N LYS A 62 -7.92 13.30 -11.32
CA LYS A 62 -9.25 13.85 -11.59
C LYS A 62 -10.27 13.35 -10.57
N ASN A 63 -10.26 12.06 -10.25
CA ASN A 63 -11.17 11.49 -9.25
C ASN A 63 -10.87 12.05 -7.86
N LEU A 64 -9.60 12.10 -7.46
CA LEU A 64 -9.19 12.67 -6.17
C LEU A 64 -9.68 14.12 -6.02
N LEU A 65 -9.43 14.98 -7.02
CA LEU A 65 -9.85 16.38 -6.97
C LEU A 65 -11.38 16.55 -7.02
N THR A 66 -12.10 15.60 -7.61
CA THR A 66 -13.57 15.63 -7.70
C THR A 66 -14.21 15.26 -6.36
N PHE A 67 -13.73 14.20 -5.70
CA PHE A 67 -14.34 13.64 -4.49
C PHE A 67 -13.68 14.10 -3.19
N ALA A 68 -12.44 14.58 -3.26
CA ALA A 68 -11.69 15.15 -2.15
C ALA A 68 -10.99 16.46 -2.58
N PRO A 69 -11.78 17.52 -2.91
CA PRO A 69 -11.25 18.77 -3.46
C PRO A 69 -10.36 19.57 -2.50
N ASP A 70 -10.38 19.23 -1.21
CA ASP A 70 -9.55 19.84 -0.18
C ASP A 70 -9.15 18.82 0.90
N PHE A 71 -8.12 19.16 1.67
CA PHE A 71 -7.57 18.29 2.70
C PHE A 71 -8.57 18.00 3.84
N VAL A 72 -9.55 18.88 4.09
CA VAL A 72 -10.58 18.65 5.12
C VAL A 72 -11.55 17.58 4.66
N THR A 73 -11.98 17.65 3.40
CA THR A 73 -12.85 16.64 2.79
C THR A 73 -12.15 15.30 2.75
N LEU A 74 -10.87 15.26 2.34
CA LEU A 74 -10.06 14.04 2.37
C LEU A 74 -9.96 13.44 3.78
N ALA A 75 -9.61 14.26 4.78
CA ALA A 75 -9.44 13.81 6.16
C ALA A 75 -10.73 13.25 6.77
N LYS A 76 -11.88 13.82 6.42
CA LYS A 76 -13.18 13.33 6.88
C LYS A 76 -13.58 12.01 6.23
N VAL A 77 -13.39 11.88 4.91
CA VAL A 77 -13.75 10.64 4.18
C VAL A 77 -12.88 9.47 4.61
N LEU A 78 -11.60 9.71 4.90
CA LEU A 78 -10.67 8.68 5.39
C LEU A 78 -10.70 8.51 6.92
N GLU A 79 -11.56 9.24 7.62
CA GLU A 79 -11.67 9.23 9.09
C GLU A 79 -10.31 9.40 9.80
N LEU A 80 -9.45 10.27 9.26
CA LEU A 80 -8.14 10.53 9.85
C LEU A 80 -8.27 11.06 11.29
N GLU A 81 -7.29 10.77 12.13
CA GLU A 81 -7.27 11.28 13.50
C GLU A 81 -7.40 12.81 13.53
N GLY A 82 -8.31 13.32 14.36
CA GLY A 82 -8.58 14.75 14.46
C GLY A 82 -9.47 15.35 13.35
N ASN A 83 -10.02 14.54 12.43
CA ASN A 83 -10.91 15.05 11.37
C ASN A 83 -12.14 15.82 11.90
N THR A 84 -12.59 15.50 13.12
CA THR A 84 -13.74 16.12 13.78
C THR A 84 -13.49 17.58 14.16
N TYR A 85 -12.22 17.96 14.37
CA TYR A 85 -11.83 19.35 14.65
C TYR A 85 -11.83 20.23 13.40
N LEU A 86 -11.87 19.63 12.20
CA LEU A 86 -11.84 20.36 10.93
C LEU A 86 -13.24 20.85 10.53
N SER A 87 -13.40 22.16 10.40
CA SER A 87 -14.66 22.75 9.95
C SER A 87 -14.90 22.54 8.45
N GLY A 88 -16.12 22.19 8.05
CA GLY A 88 -16.53 22.08 6.64
C GLY A 88 -16.83 23.42 5.95
N ASP A 89 -16.72 24.55 6.66
CA ASP A 89 -16.95 25.87 6.09
C ASP A 89 -15.79 26.28 5.15
N LYS A 90 -16.11 26.49 3.87
CA LYS A 90 -15.16 26.91 2.82
C LYS A 90 -14.31 28.11 3.22
N LYS A 91 -14.84 29.08 3.97
CA LYS A 91 -14.06 30.25 4.42
C LYS A 91 -12.99 29.86 5.44
N LYS A 92 -13.35 28.97 6.38
CA LYS A 92 -12.43 28.46 7.41
C LYS A 92 -11.37 27.57 6.80
N ILE A 93 -11.75 26.69 5.87
CA ILE A 93 -10.80 25.85 5.10
C ILE A 93 -9.78 26.76 4.41
N LYS A 94 -10.22 27.76 3.63
CA LYS A 94 -9.32 28.68 2.93
C LYS A 94 -8.38 29.45 3.88
N LYS A 95 -8.88 29.86 5.06
CA LYS A 95 -8.06 30.53 6.08
C LYS A 95 -7.00 29.57 6.65
N LEU A 96 -7.39 28.34 6.93
CA LEU A 96 -6.49 27.31 7.46
C LEU A 96 -5.44 26.90 6.44
N THR A 97 -5.80 26.70 5.17
CA THR A 97 -4.86 26.45 4.06
C THR A 97 -3.79 27.54 4.00
N LYS A 98 -4.19 28.81 3.99
CA LYS A 98 -3.24 29.94 4.03
C LYS A 98 -2.33 29.96 5.25
N SER A 99 -2.77 29.39 6.38
CA SER A 99 -1.95 29.30 7.58
C SER A 99 -0.96 28.14 7.48
N LEU A 100 -1.37 27.01 6.90
CA LEU A 100 -0.53 25.84 6.66
C LEU A 100 0.57 26.15 5.63
N ASP A 101 0.25 26.86 4.55
CA ASP A 101 1.23 27.28 3.53
C ASP A 101 2.34 28.18 4.10
N LYS A 102 2.06 28.87 5.23
CA LYS A 102 3.05 29.70 5.94
C LYS A 102 3.87 28.93 6.97
N LEU A 103 3.43 27.73 7.34
CA LEU A 103 4.14 26.85 8.25
C LEU A 103 5.10 25.91 7.51
N SER A 104 4.89 25.71 6.20
CA SER A 104 5.82 25.01 5.34
C SER A 104 6.96 25.94 4.90
N GLU A 105 7.79 26.33 5.86
CA GLU A 105 9.16 26.84 5.68
C GLU A 105 10.07 26.23 6.75
#